data_AF-A0A1I6RHW7-F1
#
_entry.id   AF-A0A1I6RHW7-F1
#
_cell.length_a   1.000
_cell.length_b   1.000
_cell.length_c   1.000
_cell.angle_alpha   90.00
_cell.angle_beta   90.00
_cell.angle_gamma   90.00
#
_symmetry.space_group_name_H-M   'P 1'
#
loop_
_entity.id
_entity.type
_entity.pdbx_description
1 polymer ?
#
loop_
_entity_poly.entity_id
_entity_poly.type
_entity_poly.pdbx_seq_one_letter_code
_entity_poly.pdbx_strand_id
1 'polypeptide(L)'
;MKALRTSELLKIIQPYTFFDWDNEQDSQQKSVVNLAIPESKHPLAHQIYDPSWWGFDAIDNPHAPLFLNEQNWISLEVSFFSWLQPAIECWLKEDEIIATPYLNHDWWCYFDDKEPNGVMHRKWVQNDDKHYKKLLILTSTITNQPVLRDNYRAATLHSYDEFIALEKMAVKGIPLLFLTQGKMVISVTDYLTVKIEFCDHETKEIVMRMLDELIGIHLLE
;
A
#
# COMPACT_ATOMS: atom_id res chain seq x y z
N MET A 1 -13.36 -10.97 -2.19
CA MET A 1 -13.08 -9.83 -3.06
C MET A 1 -13.94 -9.95 -4.30
N LYS A 2 -14.44 -8.82 -4.80
CA LYS A 2 -15.38 -8.76 -5.93
C LYS A 2 -14.86 -7.79 -6.98
N ALA A 3 -14.70 -8.24 -8.22
CA ALA A 3 -14.26 -7.38 -9.31
C ALA A 3 -15.25 -6.24 -9.57
N LEU A 4 -14.70 -5.06 -9.86
CA LEU A 4 -15.45 -3.83 -10.11
C LEU A 4 -15.19 -3.34 -11.55
N ARG A 5 -16.26 -3.03 -12.30
CA ARG A 5 -16.12 -2.54 -13.68
C ARG A 5 -15.50 -1.15 -13.68
N THR A 6 -14.76 -0.81 -14.73
CA THR A 6 -14.17 0.53 -14.89
C THR A 6 -15.22 1.63 -14.75
N SER A 7 -16.40 1.46 -15.35
CA SER A 7 -17.50 2.43 -15.25
C SER A 7 -18.03 2.62 -13.83
N GLU A 8 -17.97 1.58 -13.00
CA GLU A 8 -18.38 1.64 -11.59
C GLU A 8 -17.29 2.31 -10.76
N LEU A 9 -16.03 1.93 -10.99
CA LEU A 9 -14.85 2.58 -10.38
C LEU A 9 -14.86 4.08 -10.64
N LEU A 10 -15.06 4.52 -11.89
CA LEU A 10 -15.10 5.93 -12.26
C LEU A 10 -16.16 6.74 -11.49
N LYS A 11 -17.29 6.11 -11.13
CA LYS A 11 -18.32 6.76 -10.30
C LYS A 11 -17.88 6.84 -8.84
N ILE A 12 -17.22 5.80 -8.33
CA ILE A 12 -16.78 5.77 -6.94
C ILE A 12 -15.62 6.73 -6.69
N ILE A 13 -14.73 6.92 -7.67
CA ILE A 13 -13.60 7.86 -7.52
C ILE A 13 -14.01 9.33 -7.66
N GLN A 14 -15.22 9.63 -8.15
CA GLN A 14 -15.67 11.00 -8.37
C GLN A 14 -15.49 11.95 -7.16
N PRO A 15 -15.71 11.52 -5.89
CA PRO A 15 -15.52 12.36 -4.72
C PRO A 15 -14.04 12.60 -4.35
N TYR A 16 -13.09 11.86 -4.93
CA TYR A 16 -11.66 11.91 -4.58
C TYR A 16 -10.91 13.03 -5.30
N THR A 17 -11.53 14.19 -5.47
CA THR A 17 -10.91 15.35 -6.14
C THR A 17 -9.74 15.95 -5.36
N PHE A 18 -9.57 15.56 -4.10
CA PHE A 18 -8.46 15.96 -3.24
C PHE A 18 -7.18 15.14 -3.49
N PHE A 19 -7.31 13.97 -4.12
CA PHE A 19 -6.19 13.09 -4.45
C PHE A 19 -5.69 13.42 -5.85
N ASP A 20 -4.38 13.61 -5.97
CA ASP A 20 -3.74 13.83 -7.28
C ASP A 20 -3.17 12.49 -7.75
N TRP A 21 -3.67 12.02 -8.89
CA TRP A 21 -3.29 10.74 -9.48
C TRP A 21 -2.00 10.83 -10.29
N ASP A 22 -1.65 12.03 -10.77
CA ASP A 22 -0.61 12.28 -11.76
C ASP A 22 0.58 13.08 -11.20
N ASN A 23 0.46 13.67 -10.00
CA ASN A 23 1.49 14.54 -9.43
C ASN A 23 1.73 14.29 -7.92
N GLU A 24 2.91 13.77 -7.58
CA GLU A 24 3.38 13.66 -6.19
C GLU A 24 3.95 14.98 -5.64
N GLN A 25 4.23 15.96 -6.52
CA GLN A 25 5.05 17.13 -6.17
C GLN A 25 4.28 18.44 -5.89
N ASP A 26 2.99 18.51 -6.21
CA ASP A 26 2.20 19.74 -6.04
C ASP A 26 0.99 19.51 -5.15
N SER A 27 1.17 19.72 -3.84
CA SER A 27 0.02 19.83 -2.94
C SER A 27 0.29 20.75 -1.77
N GLN A 28 0.10 22.05 -1.98
CA GLN A 28 0.12 23.03 -0.90
C GLN A 28 -1.07 22.92 0.10
N GLN A 29 -1.82 21.80 0.12
CA GLN A 29 -2.91 21.61 1.09
C GLN A 29 -3.40 20.16 1.28
N LYS A 30 -2.56 19.13 1.09
CA LYS A 30 -3.00 17.76 1.38
C LYS A 30 -2.80 17.43 2.86
N SER A 31 -3.87 16.99 3.51
CA SER A 31 -3.80 16.30 4.80
C SER A 31 -3.23 14.90 4.56
N VAL A 32 -1.92 14.81 4.36
CA VAL A 32 -1.18 13.53 4.24
C VAL A 32 -0.64 13.15 5.60
N VAL A 33 -0.68 11.85 5.90
CA VAL A 33 0.01 11.25 7.04
C VAL A 33 0.76 10.01 6.58
N ASN A 34 2.01 9.88 7.04
CA ASN A 34 2.82 8.69 6.87
C ASN A 34 2.96 7.97 8.22
N LEU A 35 2.62 6.68 8.24
CA LEU A 35 2.69 5.83 9.43
C LEU A 35 3.70 4.73 9.21
N ALA A 36 4.57 4.55 10.19
CA ALA A 36 5.52 3.46 10.23
C ALA A 36 5.35 2.66 11.52
N ILE A 37 5.72 1.37 11.46
CA ILE A 37 5.76 0.53 12.66
C ILE A 37 6.72 1.15 13.69
N PRO A 38 6.30 1.34 14.95
CA PRO A 38 7.18 1.93 15.96
C PRO A 38 8.30 0.97 16.37
N GLU A 39 9.43 1.51 16.83
CA GLU A 39 10.60 0.73 17.29
C GLU A 39 10.25 -0.27 18.40
N SER A 40 9.30 0.08 19.26
CA SER A 40 8.78 -0.81 20.30
C SER A 40 8.12 -2.08 19.78
N LYS A 41 7.76 -2.12 18.48
CA LYS A 41 7.11 -3.26 17.81
C LYS A 41 8.07 -4.01 16.89
N HIS A 42 9.17 -3.39 16.44
CA HIS A 42 10.22 -4.10 15.70
C HIS A 42 11.58 -3.39 15.85
N PRO A 43 12.66 -4.12 16.21
CA PRO A 43 13.97 -3.52 16.49
C PRO A 43 14.65 -2.89 15.27
N LEU A 44 14.27 -3.29 14.05
CA LEU A 44 14.82 -2.71 12.82
C LEU A 44 14.07 -1.45 12.34
N ALA A 45 12.96 -1.07 12.98
CA ALA A 45 12.15 0.06 12.52
C ALA A 45 12.95 1.37 12.50
N HIS A 46 13.70 1.65 13.58
CA HIS A 46 14.54 2.84 13.66
C HIS A 46 15.56 2.91 12.50
N GLN A 47 16.18 1.79 12.14
CA GLN A 47 17.21 1.74 11.09
C GLN A 47 16.63 1.99 9.68
N ILE A 48 15.32 1.81 9.50
CA ILE A 48 14.66 1.93 8.19
C ILE A 48 14.03 3.29 8.01
N TYR A 49 13.39 3.82 9.05
CA TYR A 49 12.66 5.07 8.96
C TYR A 49 13.45 6.31 9.38
N ASP A 50 14.63 6.14 10.00
CA ASP A 50 15.51 7.27 10.32
C ASP A 50 16.39 7.62 9.11
N PRO A 51 16.29 8.86 8.58
CA PRO A 51 17.13 9.36 7.50
C PRO A 51 18.64 9.24 7.78
N SER A 52 19.08 9.22 9.04
CA SER A 52 20.50 9.08 9.39
C SER A 52 21.13 7.76 8.91
N TRP A 53 20.32 6.77 8.49
CA TRP A 53 20.77 5.47 8.00
C TRP A 53 20.81 5.36 6.47
N TRP A 54 20.31 6.34 5.71
CA TRP A 54 20.33 6.32 4.24
C TRP A 54 20.47 7.74 3.63
N GLY A 55 20.65 7.82 2.30
CA GLY A 55 20.75 9.12 1.60
C GLY A 55 22.02 9.93 1.93
N PHE A 56 21.91 11.26 1.84
CA PHE A 56 23.04 12.17 2.12
C PHE A 56 23.38 12.25 3.61
N ASP A 57 22.38 12.09 4.48
CA ASP A 57 22.56 12.16 5.94
C ASP A 57 23.34 10.95 6.48
N ALA A 58 23.31 9.82 5.77
CA ALA A 58 24.12 8.64 6.08
C ALA A 58 25.63 8.81 5.85
N ILE A 59 26.06 9.82 5.09
CA ILE A 59 27.48 9.98 4.72
C ILE A 59 28.37 10.12 5.96
N ASP A 60 27.87 10.81 6.98
CA ASP A 60 28.58 11.06 8.23
C ASP A 60 28.28 10.00 9.31
N ASN A 61 27.41 9.02 9.02
CA ASN A 61 27.07 7.95 9.95
C ASN A 61 27.90 6.68 9.65
N PRO A 62 28.92 6.35 10.49
CA PRO A 62 29.76 5.17 10.28
C PRO A 62 29.01 3.85 10.46
N HIS A 63 27.78 3.89 10.99
CA HIS A 63 26.90 2.74 11.17
C HIS A 63 25.84 2.62 10.05
N ALA A 64 25.74 3.59 9.14
CA ALA A 64 24.74 3.60 8.08
C ALA A 64 24.82 2.53 6.98
N PRO A 65 25.88 1.71 6.78
CA PRO A 65 25.76 0.58 5.85
C PRO A 65 24.85 -0.51 6.44
N LEU A 66 23.53 -0.25 6.42
CA LEU A 66 22.49 -1.18 6.82
C LEU A 66 22.31 -2.20 5.70
N PHE A 67 22.77 -3.42 5.94
CA PHE A 67 22.46 -4.56 5.08
C PHE A 67 21.29 -5.35 5.67
N LEU A 68 20.07 -5.05 5.21
CA LEU A 68 18.91 -5.90 5.47
C LEU A 68 18.98 -7.12 4.57
N ASN A 69 19.19 -8.29 5.18
CA ASN A 69 19.04 -9.55 4.48
C ASN A 69 17.54 -9.90 4.31
N GLU A 70 17.26 -10.91 3.48
CA GLU A 70 15.90 -11.37 3.20
C GLU A 70 15.11 -11.75 4.46
N GLN A 71 15.75 -12.40 5.43
CA GLN A 71 15.09 -12.82 6.68
C GLN A 71 14.67 -11.62 7.54
N ASN A 72 15.53 -10.61 7.62
CA ASN A 72 15.25 -9.36 8.34
C ASN A 72 14.08 -8.61 7.68
N TRP A 73 14.05 -8.57 6.34
CA TRP A 73 12.96 -7.95 5.60
C TRP A 73 11.63 -8.66 5.83
N ILE A 74 11.61 -9.99 5.70
CA ILE A 74 10.40 -10.80 5.94
C ILE A 74 9.91 -10.64 7.39
N SER A 75 10.83 -10.64 8.37
CA SER A 75 10.48 -10.41 9.78
C SER A 75 9.79 -9.08 9.98
N LEU A 76 10.34 -8.01 9.40
CA LEU A 76 9.76 -6.68 9.48
C LEU A 76 8.40 -6.61 8.77
N GLU A 77 8.27 -7.18 7.57
CA GLU A 77 7.01 -7.24 6.82
C GLU A 77 5.91 -7.91 7.66
N VAL A 78 6.23 -9.04 8.31
CA VAL A 78 5.30 -9.76 9.20
C VAL A 78 4.91 -8.90 10.40
N SER A 79 5.88 -8.27 11.07
CA SER A 79 5.59 -7.40 12.22
C SER A 79 4.79 -6.18 11.84
N PHE A 80 5.08 -5.56 10.70
CA PHE A 80 4.36 -4.42 10.15
C PHE A 80 2.89 -4.75 9.91
N PHE A 81 2.60 -5.83 9.18
CA PHE A 81 1.22 -6.21 8.91
C PHE A 81 0.48 -6.66 10.18
N SER A 82 1.16 -7.37 11.10
CA SER A 82 0.57 -7.72 12.40
C SER A 82 0.24 -6.50 13.25
N TRP A 83 1.07 -5.44 13.19
CA TRP A 83 0.82 -4.19 13.89
C TRP A 83 -0.34 -3.42 13.27
N LEU A 84 -0.45 -3.41 11.94
CA LEU A 84 -1.49 -2.69 11.20
C LEU A 84 -2.86 -3.40 11.21
N GLN A 85 -2.88 -4.71 11.50
CA GLN A 85 -4.09 -5.54 11.45
C GLN A 85 -5.33 -4.93 12.13
N PRO A 86 -5.27 -4.39 13.37
CA PRO A 86 -6.44 -3.83 14.02
C PRO A 86 -7.06 -2.65 13.27
N ALA A 87 -6.23 -1.82 12.63
CA ALA A 87 -6.68 -0.69 11.83
C ALA A 87 -7.38 -1.17 10.54
N ILE A 88 -6.79 -2.14 9.83
CA ILE A 88 -7.38 -2.70 8.61
C ILE A 88 -8.72 -3.39 8.90
N GLU A 89 -8.79 -4.16 9.97
CA GLU A 89 -10.04 -4.81 10.39
C GLU A 89 -11.12 -3.79 10.77
N CYS A 90 -10.74 -2.63 11.31
CA CYS A 90 -11.68 -1.54 11.59
C CYS A 90 -12.21 -0.93 10.28
N TRP A 91 -11.32 -0.58 9.34
CA TRP A 91 -11.70 -0.04 8.03
C TRP A 91 -12.60 -1.01 7.23
N LEU A 92 -12.32 -2.31 7.28
CA LEU A 92 -13.13 -3.34 6.60
C LEU A 92 -14.51 -3.56 7.24
N LYS A 93 -14.68 -3.27 8.55
CA LYS A 93 -15.96 -3.43 9.24
C LYS A 93 -16.91 -2.28 8.95
N GLU A 94 -16.37 -1.08 8.82
CA GLU A 94 -17.20 0.10 8.59
C GLU A 94 -17.59 0.25 7.12
N ASP A 95 -16.83 -0.30 6.15
CA ASP A 95 -17.06 -0.07 4.72
C ASP A 95 -16.51 -1.10 3.72
N GLU A 96 -16.97 -0.96 2.48
CA GLU A 96 -16.33 -1.52 1.28
C GLU A 96 -15.03 -0.76 0.95
N ILE A 97 -13.87 -1.37 1.21
CA ILE A 97 -12.58 -0.88 0.71
C ILE A 97 -12.43 -1.27 -0.76
N ILE A 98 -12.09 -0.33 -1.62
CA ILE A 98 -11.80 -0.60 -3.03
C ILE A 98 -10.30 -0.57 -3.25
N ALA A 99 -9.74 -1.68 -3.71
CA ALA A 99 -8.37 -1.75 -4.15
C ALA A 99 -8.28 -1.56 -5.65
N THR A 100 -7.37 -0.68 -6.09
CA THR A 100 -7.06 -0.44 -7.50
C THR A 100 -5.55 -0.20 -7.64
N PRO A 101 -4.89 -0.68 -8.71
CA PRO A 101 -3.62 -0.10 -9.12
C PRO A 101 -3.78 1.39 -9.40
N TYR A 102 -2.65 2.09 -9.52
CA TYR A 102 -2.65 3.46 -10.02
C TYR A 102 -3.39 3.51 -11.36
N LEU A 103 -4.15 4.58 -11.58
CA LEU A 103 -4.99 4.71 -12.79
C LEU A 103 -4.17 4.98 -14.06
N ASN A 104 -2.85 5.16 -13.92
CA ASN A 104 -1.92 5.32 -15.02
C ASN A 104 -1.99 4.15 -16.02
N HIS A 105 -1.57 4.41 -17.26
CA HIS A 105 -1.65 3.42 -18.33
C HIS A 105 -0.68 2.24 -18.13
N ASP A 106 0.45 2.50 -17.45
CA ASP A 106 1.62 1.63 -17.42
C ASP A 106 1.73 0.76 -16.17
N TRP A 107 0.68 0.65 -15.36
CA TRP A 107 0.68 -0.23 -14.17
C TRP A 107 1.00 -1.71 -14.50
N TRP A 108 0.81 -2.14 -15.75
CA TRP A 108 1.15 -3.49 -16.17
C TRP A 108 2.68 -3.72 -16.26
N CYS A 109 3.46 -2.65 -16.45
CA CYS A 109 4.91 -2.73 -16.66
C CYS A 109 5.67 -3.29 -15.44
N TYR A 110 5.06 -3.27 -14.25
CA TYR A 110 5.58 -3.95 -13.05
C TYR A 110 5.59 -5.48 -13.14
N PHE A 111 4.92 -6.05 -14.16
CA PHE A 111 4.83 -7.49 -14.43
C PHE A 111 5.65 -7.95 -15.64
N ASP A 112 6.41 -7.07 -16.31
CA ASP A 112 7.21 -7.46 -17.48
C ASP A 112 8.49 -8.19 -17.05
N ASP A 113 8.56 -9.49 -17.38
CA ASP A 113 9.70 -10.36 -17.12
C ASP A 113 10.98 -9.93 -17.87
N LYS A 114 10.88 -9.00 -18.83
CA LYS A 114 12.01 -8.50 -19.64
C LYS A 114 12.66 -7.24 -19.09
N GLU A 115 12.06 -6.59 -18.09
CA GLU A 115 12.63 -5.42 -17.43
C GLU A 115 13.74 -5.86 -16.45
N PRO A 116 14.96 -5.28 -16.52
CA PRO A 116 16.07 -5.59 -15.60
C PRO A 116 15.74 -5.36 -14.11
N ASN A 117 14.74 -4.51 -13.85
CA ASN A 117 14.22 -4.17 -12.52
C ASN A 117 12.86 -4.83 -12.22
N GLY A 118 12.40 -5.75 -13.07
CA GLY A 118 11.14 -6.45 -12.88
C GLY A 118 11.14 -7.24 -11.56
N VAL A 119 10.14 -6.97 -10.73
CA VAL A 119 9.93 -7.56 -9.40
C VAL A 119 9.94 -9.11 -9.45
N MET A 120 9.58 -9.68 -10.60
CA MET A 120 9.37 -11.11 -10.86
C MET A 120 10.63 -11.99 -10.79
N HIS A 121 11.85 -11.44 -10.91
CA HIS A 121 13.09 -12.25 -10.90
C HIS A 121 13.51 -12.73 -9.50
N ARG A 122 12.92 -12.19 -8.44
CA ARG A 122 13.30 -12.49 -7.06
C ARG A 122 12.54 -13.72 -6.54
N LYS A 123 13.27 -14.79 -6.20
CA LYS A 123 12.69 -16.05 -5.67
C LYS A 123 11.76 -15.84 -4.48
N TRP A 124 12.09 -14.90 -3.59
CA TRP A 124 11.32 -14.63 -2.37
C TRP A 124 9.94 -14.00 -2.65
N VAL A 125 9.74 -13.35 -3.80
CA VAL A 125 8.46 -12.74 -4.22
C VAL A 125 7.50 -13.78 -4.83
N GLN A 126 8.03 -14.88 -5.38
CA GLN A 126 7.25 -15.79 -6.22
C GLN A 126 6.03 -16.40 -5.55
N ASN A 127 6.09 -16.67 -4.24
CA ASN A 127 4.95 -17.25 -3.53
C ASN A 127 3.83 -16.24 -3.35
N ASP A 128 4.16 -15.00 -3.00
CA ASP A 128 3.20 -13.92 -2.86
C ASP A 128 2.61 -13.53 -4.23
N ASP A 129 3.42 -13.47 -5.28
CA ASP A 129 2.94 -13.23 -6.65
C ASP A 129 1.95 -14.30 -7.11
N LYS A 130 2.26 -15.59 -6.87
CA LYS A 130 1.33 -16.69 -7.17
C LYS A 130 0.04 -16.55 -6.39
N HIS A 131 0.10 -16.18 -5.12
CA HIS A 131 -1.08 -15.99 -4.29
C HIS A 131 -1.92 -14.81 -4.79
N TYR A 132 -1.29 -13.67 -5.05
CA TYR A 132 -1.88 -12.47 -5.64
C TYR A 132 -2.58 -12.76 -6.96
N LYS A 133 -1.86 -13.32 -7.95
CA LYS A 133 -2.45 -13.66 -9.27
C LYS A 133 -3.61 -14.64 -9.12
N LYS A 134 -3.47 -15.66 -8.27
CA LYS A 134 -4.55 -16.61 -8.00
C LYS A 134 -5.77 -15.90 -7.42
N LEU A 135 -5.59 -15.00 -6.45
CA LEU A 135 -6.67 -14.20 -5.87
C LEU A 135 -7.38 -13.39 -6.97
N LEU A 136 -6.63 -12.62 -7.77
CA LEU A 136 -7.18 -11.79 -8.84
C LEU A 136 -7.93 -12.61 -9.90
N ILE A 137 -7.46 -13.82 -10.24
CA ILE A 137 -8.13 -14.72 -11.18
C ILE A 137 -9.44 -15.26 -10.58
N LEU A 138 -9.40 -15.74 -9.34
CA LEU A 138 -10.57 -16.29 -8.65
C LEU A 138 -11.70 -15.26 -8.51
N THR A 139 -11.34 -13.99 -8.31
CA THR A 139 -12.28 -12.89 -8.15
C THR A 139 -12.72 -12.28 -9.49
N SER A 140 -12.23 -12.82 -10.61
CA SER A 140 -12.45 -12.31 -11.97
C SER A 140 -11.95 -10.87 -12.18
N THR A 141 -10.99 -10.42 -11.38
CA THR A 141 -10.32 -9.12 -11.55
C THR A 141 -9.36 -9.14 -12.74
N ILE A 142 -8.69 -10.29 -12.96
CA ILE A 142 -7.90 -10.54 -14.18
C ILE A 142 -8.30 -11.90 -14.80
N THR A 143 -7.93 -12.13 -16.06
CA THR A 143 -8.16 -13.40 -16.76
C THR A 143 -6.86 -13.99 -17.30
N ASN A 144 -6.78 -15.33 -17.36
CA ASN A 144 -5.64 -16.04 -17.97
C ASN A 144 -5.57 -15.93 -19.51
N GLN A 145 -6.56 -15.30 -20.14
CA GLN A 145 -6.65 -15.09 -21.59
C GLN A 145 -6.80 -13.60 -21.88
N PRO A 146 -6.26 -13.10 -23.01
CA PRO A 146 -6.54 -11.74 -23.46
C PRO A 146 -8.01 -11.66 -23.86
N VAL A 147 -8.80 -10.95 -23.07
CA VAL A 147 -10.22 -10.69 -23.36
C VAL A 147 -10.42 -9.19 -23.38
N LEU A 148 -11.02 -8.66 -24.44
CA LEU A 148 -11.60 -7.32 -24.49
C LEU A 148 -12.80 -7.28 -23.53
N ARG A 149 -12.54 -7.10 -22.24
CA ARG A 149 -13.57 -6.76 -21.24
C ARG A 149 -13.47 -5.27 -20.96
N ASP A 150 -14.56 -4.66 -20.51
CA ASP A 150 -14.46 -3.43 -19.71
C ASP A 150 -13.38 -3.71 -18.66
N ASN A 151 -12.22 -3.06 -18.78
CA ASN A 151 -10.99 -3.47 -18.10
C ASN A 151 -11.19 -3.32 -16.58
N TYR A 152 -11.55 -4.42 -15.91
CA TYR A 152 -11.63 -4.49 -14.45
C TYR A 152 -10.27 -4.03 -13.89
N ARG A 153 -10.25 -2.83 -13.31
CA ARG A 153 -9.04 -2.23 -12.71
C ARG A 153 -9.13 -2.15 -11.20
N ALA A 154 -10.24 -2.59 -10.62
CA ALA A 154 -10.44 -2.50 -9.19
C ALA A 154 -11.23 -3.69 -8.67
N ALA A 155 -11.17 -3.87 -7.35
CA ALA A 155 -11.97 -4.84 -6.67
C ALA A 155 -12.35 -4.35 -5.26
N THR A 156 -13.55 -4.73 -4.83
CA THR A 156 -14.00 -4.52 -3.45
C THR A 156 -13.43 -5.63 -2.56
N LEU A 157 -12.82 -5.24 -1.44
CA LEU A 157 -12.27 -6.13 -0.43
C LEU A 157 -13.31 -6.46 0.64
N HIS A 158 -13.26 -7.68 1.15
CA HIS A 158 -14.20 -8.18 2.16
C HIS A 158 -13.51 -8.85 3.35
N SER A 159 -12.18 -9.02 3.30
CA SER A 159 -11.43 -9.65 4.38
C SER A 159 -10.03 -9.07 4.53
N TYR A 160 -9.49 -9.24 5.72
CA TYR A 160 -8.11 -8.88 6.04
C TYR A 160 -7.12 -9.67 5.17
N ASP A 161 -7.37 -10.95 4.93
CA ASP A 161 -6.52 -11.79 4.08
C ASP A 161 -6.42 -11.26 2.64
N GLU A 162 -7.52 -10.73 2.11
CA GLU A 162 -7.54 -10.10 0.78
C GLU A 162 -6.72 -8.82 0.75
N PHE A 163 -6.85 -7.99 1.79
CA PHE A 163 -6.07 -6.77 1.95
C PHE A 163 -4.57 -7.07 2.00
N ILE A 164 -4.17 -8.00 2.87
CA ILE A 164 -2.76 -8.38 3.03
C ILE A 164 -2.20 -9.01 1.75
N ALA A 165 -2.95 -9.86 1.06
CA ALA A 165 -2.48 -10.45 -0.19
C ALA A 165 -2.14 -9.38 -1.25
N LEU A 166 -2.89 -8.28 -1.28
CA LEU A 166 -2.64 -7.15 -2.17
C LEU A 166 -1.48 -6.27 -1.68
N GLU A 167 -1.47 -5.89 -0.40
CA GLU A 167 -0.42 -5.03 0.17
C GLU A 167 0.97 -5.66 0.15
N LYS A 168 1.04 -6.99 0.30
CA LYS A 168 2.30 -7.70 0.15
C LYS A 168 2.92 -7.51 -1.22
N MET A 169 2.12 -7.28 -2.25
CA MET A 169 2.62 -6.92 -3.57
C MET A 169 2.93 -5.42 -3.69
N ALA A 170 2.22 -4.56 -2.97
CA ALA A 170 2.52 -3.14 -2.88
C ALA A 170 3.92 -2.87 -2.30
N VAL A 171 4.23 -3.52 -1.17
CA VAL A 171 5.58 -3.49 -0.57
C VAL A 171 6.66 -4.02 -1.52
N LYS A 172 6.27 -4.82 -2.52
CA LYS A 172 7.18 -5.39 -3.52
C LYS A 172 7.24 -4.55 -4.80
N GLY A 173 6.70 -3.34 -4.78
CA GLY A 173 6.82 -2.36 -5.86
C GLY A 173 5.63 -2.32 -6.82
N ILE A 174 4.51 -2.96 -6.51
CA ILE A 174 3.28 -2.84 -7.31
C ILE A 174 2.40 -1.74 -6.70
N PRO A 175 2.36 -0.52 -7.25
CA PRO A 175 1.65 0.58 -6.61
C PRO A 175 0.14 0.31 -6.59
N LEU A 176 -0.42 0.23 -5.38
CA LEU A 176 -1.84 -0.01 -5.11
C LEU A 176 -2.41 1.14 -4.27
N LEU A 177 -3.68 1.44 -4.54
CA LEU A 177 -4.47 2.43 -3.83
C LEU A 177 -5.69 1.72 -3.23
N PHE A 178 -5.96 2.04 -1.97
CA PHE A 178 -7.10 1.57 -1.22
C PHE A 178 -8.00 2.76 -0.92
N LEU A 179 -9.16 2.78 -1.55
CA LEU A 179 -10.11 3.87 -1.49
C LEU A 179 -11.19 3.54 -0.47
N THR A 180 -11.45 4.49 0.45
CA THR A 180 -12.51 4.33 1.46
C THR A 180 -13.45 5.55 1.48
N GLN A 181 -14.75 5.31 1.26
CA GLN A 181 -15.86 6.27 1.42
C GLN A 181 -15.78 7.65 0.73
N GLY A 182 -14.89 7.87 -0.24
CA GLY A 182 -14.65 9.23 -0.74
C GLY A 182 -13.90 10.14 0.25
N LYS A 183 -13.35 9.59 1.33
CA LYS A 183 -12.77 10.35 2.44
C LYS A 183 -11.27 10.21 2.57
N MET A 184 -10.75 9.03 2.29
CA MET A 184 -9.31 8.80 2.37
C MET A 184 -8.83 7.78 1.35
N VAL A 185 -7.57 7.97 0.95
CA VAL A 185 -6.81 7.07 0.08
C VAL A 185 -5.65 6.54 0.89
N ILE A 186 -5.54 5.22 0.97
CA ILE A 186 -4.46 4.53 1.67
C ILE A 186 -3.56 3.86 0.62
N SER A 187 -2.26 3.90 0.84
CA SER A 187 -1.27 3.16 0.06
C SER A 187 -0.14 2.71 0.99
N VAL A 188 0.48 1.57 0.69
CA VAL A 188 1.69 1.13 1.38
C VAL A 188 2.86 1.19 0.42
N THR A 189 3.94 1.81 0.88
CA THR A 189 5.18 1.94 0.11
C THR A 189 6.01 0.67 0.18
N ASP A 190 6.99 0.57 -0.72
CA ASP A 190 8.03 -0.45 -0.70
C ASP A 190 8.91 -0.43 0.54
N TYR A 191 8.88 0.65 1.33
CA TYR A 191 9.56 0.78 2.62
C TYR A 191 8.67 0.42 3.82
N LEU A 192 7.52 -0.24 3.62
CA LEU A 192 6.58 -0.59 4.72
C LEU A 192 6.08 0.64 5.49
N THR A 193 5.75 1.71 4.75
CA THR A 193 5.09 2.90 5.31
C THR A 193 3.66 2.98 4.78
N VAL A 194 2.69 3.22 5.67
CA VAL A 194 1.31 3.52 5.27
C VAL A 194 1.19 5.01 5.00
N LYS A 195 0.92 5.39 3.76
CA LYS A 195 0.56 6.76 3.39
C LYS A 195 -0.96 6.87 3.33
N ILE A 196 -1.51 7.82 4.07
CA ILE A 196 -2.94 8.13 4.09
C ILE A 196 -3.14 9.57 3.65
N GLU A 197 -3.91 9.77 2.59
CA GLU A 197 -4.36 11.09 2.13
C GLU A 197 -5.82 11.29 2.52
N PHE A 198 -6.11 12.37 3.24
CA PHE A 198 -7.45 12.71 3.72
C PHE A 198 -8.10 13.83 2.91
N CYS A 199 -9.42 13.76 2.74
CA CYS A 199 -10.21 14.79 2.07
C CYS A 199 -10.21 16.13 2.82
N ASP A 200 -10.14 16.09 4.15
CA ASP A 200 -10.15 17.27 5.02
C ASP A 200 -9.49 16.97 6.39
N HIS A 201 -9.30 18.04 7.16
CA HIS A 201 -8.64 17.99 8.47
C HIS A 201 -9.49 17.28 9.54
N GLU A 202 -10.81 17.38 9.47
CA GLU A 202 -11.72 16.77 10.45
C GLU A 202 -11.66 15.24 10.35
N THR A 203 -11.75 14.72 9.12
CA THR A 203 -11.57 13.30 8.81
C THR A 203 -10.20 12.81 9.29
N LYS A 204 -9.14 13.58 9.02
CA LYS A 204 -7.80 13.27 9.52
C LYS A 204 -7.81 13.12 11.05
N GLU A 205 -8.31 14.10 11.80
CA GLU A 205 -8.28 14.03 13.26
C GLU A 205 -9.06 12.84 13.84
N ILE A 206 -10.21 12.51 13.26
CA ILE A 206 -11.04 11.39 13.70
C ILE A 206 -10.28 10.07 13.47
N VAL A 207 -9.77 9.87 12.25
CA VAL A 207 -9.06 8.65 11.89
C VAL A 207 -7.75 8.54 12.68
N MET A 208 -7.02 9.63 12.88
CA MET A 208 -5.78 9.62 13.65
C MET A 208 -6.00 9.27 15.13
N ARG A 209 -7.07 9.76 15.75
CA ARG A 209 -7.45 9.37 17.12
C ARG A 209 -7.77 7.88 17.21
N MET A 210 -8.55 7.38 16.27
CA MET A 210 -8.90 5.95 16.19
C MET A 210 -7.64 5.09 15.99
N LEU A 211 -6.72 5.50 15.12
CA LEU A 211 -5.47 4.77 14.88
C LEU A 211 -4.57 4.77 16.13
N ASP A 212 -4.47 5.88 16.86
CA ASP A 212 -3.70 5.91 18.09
C ASP A 212 -4.24 4.91 19.13
N GLU A 213 -5.57 4.84 19.29
CA GLU A 213 -6.22 3.89 20.19
C GLU A 213 -6.01 2.43 19.77
N LEU A 214 -6.03 2.14 18.46
CA LEU A 214 -5.97 0.76 17.94
C LEU A 214 -4.56 0.21 17.85
N ILE A 215 -3.61 1.02 17.36
CA ILE A 215 -2.29 0.54 16.97
C ILE A 215 -1.13 1.32 17.61
N GLY A 216 -1.40 2.44 18.29
CA GLY A 216 -0.40 3.33 18.87
C GLY A 216 0.47 3.95 17.77
N ILE A 217 0.14 5.17 17.36
CA ILE A 217 0.73 5.76 16.15
C ILE A 217 2.14 6.31 16.41
N HIS A 218 3.00 6.19 15.40
CA HIS A 218 4.24 6.94 15.29
C HIS A 218 4.24 7.66 13.94
N LEU A 219 4.29 8.99 13.97
CA LEU A 219 4.25 9.84 12.79
C LEU A 219 5.67 10.06 12.28
N LEU A 220 5.86 9.90 10.97
CA LEU A 220 7.06 10.38 10.28
C LEU A 220 6.82 11.83 9.86
N GLU A 221 7.68 12.74 10.35
CA GLU A 221 7.69 14.17 9.97
C GLU A 221 8.42 14.41 8.64
#